data_AF-A0A6G9YAW1-F1
#
_entry.id   AF-A0A6G9YAW1-F1
#
_cell.length_a   1.000
_cell.length_b   1.000
_cell.length_c   1.000
_cell.angle_alpha   90.00
_cell.angle_beta   90.00
_cell.angle_gamma   90.00
#
_symmetry.space_group_name_H-M   'P 1'
#
loop_
_entity.id
_entity.type
_entity.pdbx_description
1 polymer ?
#
loop_
_entity_poly.entity_id
_entity_poly.type
_entity_poly.pdbx_seq_one_letter_code
_entity_poly.pdbx_strand_id
1 'polypeptide(L)'
;MNHVIRIALLLCAFGLFAGSGGVAGAAPATASGGVGIVATIDDREIAGATSDAPVRLTPGSAVRLTVMVANGTGSPIVVHRVDLAGHVLGLTFFSYSTAVELTIPAGKSDTLRYTLDLTGLRGQATGLIGAELTVVGTDGATIATVPTVTDVRGSVWSVYGLFGVALSVLTALAIADAALSIARHRLGANRWQRGLRLLAPGVGIGLVFGFTASVLRWWVPQTELWLAVGGGCAAMAFLLGYCSPTPEPGYEVPEFAELEGDLDDDLVGPPDPVAPNPQIPFAARFPTASPVEVPFAARFPSDEPDTVRFGPADPGSGQGPHHLSDAPETVRFPVPGKGVPGEGAGR
;
A
#
# COMPACT_ATOMS: atom_id res chain seq x y z
N MET A 1 -15.90 18.61 19.49
CA MET A 1 -15.58 17.20 19.83
C MET A 1 -14.45 16.63 18.96
N ASN A 2 -14.38 16.95 17.66
CA ASN A 2 -13.37 16.41 16.73
C ASN A 2 -11.91 16.83 17.00
N HIS A 3 -11.66 18.01 17.58
CA HIS A 3 -10.29 18.45 17.90
C HIS A 3 -9.68 17.72 19.09
N VAL A 4 -10.47 17.39 20.11
CA VAL A 4 -9.98 16.72 21.32
C VAL A 4 -9.52 15.29 21.00
N ILE A 5 -10.23 14.60 20.12
CA ILE A 5 -9.84 13.23 19.73
C ILE A 5 -8.67 13.24 18.74
N ARG A 6 -8.57 14.24 17.85
CA ARG A 6 -7.36 14.44 17.03
C ARG A 6 -6.13 14.73 17.89
N ILE A 7 -6.28 15.51 18.96
CA ILE A 7 -5.20 15.78 19.94
C ILE A 7 -4.87 14.53 20.76
N ALA A 8 -5.85 13.72 21.16
CA ALA A 8 -5.60 12.46 21.87
C ALA A 8 -4.89 11.41 20.98
N LEU A 9 -5.27 11.31 19.70
CA LEU A 9 -4.61 10.45 18.73
C LEU A 9 -3.20 10.93 18.39
N LEU A 10 -3.02 12.25 18.23
CA LEU A 10 -1.70 12.85 18.12
C LEU A 10 -0.87 12.58 19.37
N LEU A 11 -1.40 12.75 20.58
CA LEU A 11 -0.68 12.49 21.84
C LEU A 11 -0.34 11.01 22.04
N CYS A 12 -1.19 10.07 21.62
CA CYS A 12 -0.84 8.65 21.63
C CYS A 12 0.23 8.29 20.59
N ALA A 13 0.29 9.00 19.45
CA ALA A 13 1.36 8.84 18.47
C ALA A 13 2.64 9.62 18.84
N PHE A 14 2.53 10.75 19.56
CA PHE A 14 3.64 11.64 19.92
C PHE A 14 4.31 11.28 21.25
N GLY A 15 3.64 10.51 22.12
CA GLY A 15 4.11 10.19 23.47
C GLY A 15 5.44 9.43 23.56
N LEU A 16 6.06 9.08 22.43
CA LEU A 16 7.34 8.37 22.41
C LEU A 16 8.32 8.80 21.31
N PHE A 17 8.04 9.86 20.57
CA PHE A 17 8.96 10.45 19.59
C PHE A 17 9.32 11.89 19.96
N ALA A 18 9.78 12.07 21.21
CA ALA A 18 10.54 13.27 21.59
C ALA A 18 11.94 13.19 20.95
N GLY A 19 12.00 13.50 19.66
CA GLY A 19 13.22 13.44 18.87
C GLY A 19 13.02 14.09 17.50
N SER A 20 12.86 15.42 17.49
CA SER A 20 13.15 16.32 16.36
C SER A 20 12.73 15.84 14.95
N GLY A 21 11.44 15.95 14.63
CA GLY A 21 10.95 15.93 13.25
C GLY A 21 10.10 17.17 13.01
N GLY A 22 10.60 18.12 12.22
CA GLY A 22 9.93 19.38 11.93
C GLY A 22 8.54 19.16 11.34
N VAL A 23 7.57 19.94 11.85
CA VAL A 23 6.28 20.14 11.20
C VAL A 23 6.53 20.85 9.87
N ALA A 24 6.69 20.06 8.81
CA ALA A 24 6.62 20.56 7.45
C ALA A 24 5.16 20.92 7.18
N GLY A 25 4.83 22.21 7.31
CA GLY A 25 3.57 22.74 6.82
C GLY A 25 3.45 22.38 5.34
N ALA A 26 2.36 21.71 4.97
CA ALA A 26 2.02 21.47 3.58
C ALA A 26 1.92 22.83 2.87
N ALA A 27 2.95 23.17 2.10
CA ALA A 27 2.91 24.29 1.20
C ALA A 27 1.73 24.09 0.22
N PRO A 28 1.06 25.17 -0.21
CA PRO A 28 0.10 25.06 -1.30
C PRO A 28 0.81 24.41 -2.49
N ALA A 29 0.12 23.51 -3.19
CA ALA A 29 0.62 22.93 -4.42
C ALA A 29 0.82 24.07 -5.44
N THR A 30 2.02 24.62 -5.48
CA THR A 30 2.45 25.52 -6.54
C THR A 30 2.55 24.70 -7.81
N ALA A 31 1.69 25.03 -8.77
CA ALA A 31 1.84 24.70 -10.18
C ALA A 31 3.32 24.76 -10.59
N SER A 32 3.88 23.61 -10.97
CA SER A 32 5.20 23.59 -11.58
C SER A 32 5.13 24.38 -12.89
N GLY A 33 5.93 25.43 -13.01
CA GLY A 33 6.10 26.13 -14.29
C GLY A 33 4.95 27.01 -14.76
N GLY A 34 4.03 27.48 -13.91
CA GLY A 34 3.02 28.47 -14.32
C GLY A 34 1.78 27.91 -15.03
N VAL A 35 1.55 26.59 -14.97
CA VAL A 35 0.29 25.98 -15.44
C VAL A 35 -0.70 25.84 -14.29
N GLY A 36 -1.79 26.58 -14.31
CA GLY A 36 -2.86 26.49 -13.31
C GLY A 36 -3.88 25.41 -13.68
N ILE A 37 -4.33 24.63 -12.70
CA ILE A 37 -5.41 23.65 -12.90
C ILE A 37 -6.50 23.87 -11.85
N VAL A 38 -7.75 23.92 -12.32
CA VAL A 38 -8.94 23.88 -11.48
C VAL A 38 -9.81 22.74 -11.96
N ALA A 39 -10.23 21.87 -11.06
CA ALA A 39 -11.05 20.73 -11.41
C ALA A 39 -12.25 20.63 -10.49
N THR A 40 -13.40 20.26 -11.07
CA THR A 40 -14.65 20.06 -10.35
C THR A 40 -15.27 18.71 -10.71
N ILE A 41 -15.87 18.05 -9.73
CA ILE A 41 -16.70 16.86 -9.89
C ILE A 41 -18.11 17.25 -9.47
N ASP A 42 -19.08 17.09 -10.37
CA ASP A 42 -20.47 17.51 -10.18
C ASP A 42 -20.56 18.97 -9.67
N ASP A 43 -19.82 19.86 -10.33
CA ASP A 43 -19.71 21.30 -10.05
C ASP A 43 -19.09 21.66 -8.69
N ARG A 44 -18.57 20.68 -7.95
CA ARG A 44 -17.81 20.89 -6.72
C ARG A 44 -16.32 20.83 -6.97
N GLU A 45 -15.61 21.89 -6.61
CA GLU A 45 -14.15 21.93 -6.68
C GLU A 45 -13.52 20.81 -5.84
N ILE A 46 -12.58 20.09 -6.45
CA ILE A 46 -11.91 18.95 -5.82
C ILE A 46 -10.67 19.38 -5.02
N ALA A 47 -10.10 20.55 -5.36
CA ALA A 47 -9.00 21.15 -4.64
C ALA A 47 -9.49 21.57 -3.25
N GLY A 48 -8.78 21.14 -2.21
CA GLY A 48 -9.14 21.43 -0.82
C GLY A 48 -10.23 20.53 -0.22
N ALA A 49 -10.68 19.49 -0.92
CA ALA A 49 -11.52 18.47 -0.31
C ALA A 49 -10.78 17.80 0.85
N THR A 50 -11.43 17.70 2.02
CA THR A 50 -10.86 17.14 3.25
C THR A 50 -11.68 15.95 3.73
N SER A 51 -11.22 15.26 4.77
CA SER A 51 -11.99 14.19 5.41
C SER A 51 -13.35 14.67 5.97
N ASP A 52 -13.45 15.94 6.35
CA ASP A 52 -14.69 16.54 6.88
C ASP A 52 -15.66 16.93 5.75
N ALA A 53 -15.14 17.17 4.54
CA ALA A 53 -15.90 17.57 3.37
C ALA A 53 -15.37 16.87 2.10
N PRO A 54 -15.51 15.53 1.99
CA PRO A 54 -14.95 14.77 0.87
C PRO A 54 -15.80 14.90 -0.40
N VAL A 55 -15.20 14.61 -1.55
CA VAL A 55 -15.90 14.45 -2.84
C VAL A 55 -16.52 13.05 -2.88
N ARG A 56 -17.82 12.96 -3.11
CA ARG A 56 -18.54 11.70 -3.00
C ARG A 56 -18.56 10.97 -4.34
N LEU A 57 -18.09 9.72 -4.36
CA LEU A 57 -18.11 8.86 -5.53
C LEU A 57 -19.07 7.70 -5.25
N THR A 58 -20.18 7.66 -5.99
CA THR A 58 -21.23 6.64 -5.83
C THR A 58 -21.09 5.62 -6.96
N PRO A 59 -20.83 4.33 -6.66
CA PRO A 59 -20.71 3.31 -7.69
C PRO A 59 -22.01 3.13 -8.49
N GLY A 60 -21.88 2.83 -9.78
CA GLY A 60 -23.02 2.68 -10.68
C GLY A 60 -23.73 3.99 -11.03
N SER A 61 -23.14 5.13 -10.66
CA SER A 61 -23.53 6.45 -11.14
C SER A 61 -22.43 7.05 -11.99
N ALA A 62 -22.82 7.92 -12.92
CA ALA A 62 -21.90 8.67 -13.73
C ALA A 62 -21.72 10.07 -13.12
N VAL A 63 -20.48 10.56 -13.04
CA VAL A 63 -20.17 11.88 -12.46
C VAL A 63 -19.59 12.80 -13.53
N ARG A 64 -19.89 14.10 -13.45
CA ARG A 64 -19.40 15.09 -14.41
C ARG A 64 -18.08 15.67 -13.94
N LEU A 65 -17.01 15.42 -14.70
CA LEU A 65 -15.70 15.98 -14.43
C LEU A 65 -15.46 17.18 -15.36
N THR A 66 -15.20 18.34 -14.77
CA THR A 66 -14.79 19.55 -15.48
C THR A 66 -13.38 19.90 -15.06
N VAL A 67 -12.46 20.00 -16.01
CA VAL A 67 -11.06 20.35 -15.77
C VAL A 67 -10.72 21.59 -16.59
N MET A 68 -10.47 22.69 -15.91
CA MET A 68 -9.96 23.92 -16.50
C MET A 68 -8.44 23.94 -16.35
N VAL A 69 -7.74 24.06 -17.47
CA VAL A 69 -6.28 24.14 -17.52
C VAL A 69 -5.92 25.52 -18.05
N ALA A 70 -5.09 26.26 -17.31
CA ALA A 70 -4.61 27.59 -17.65
C ALA A 70 -3.11 27.52 -17.91
N ASN A 71 -2.70 27.80 -19.15
CA ASN A 71 -1.31 27.83 -19.56
C ASN A 71 -0.72 29.23 -19.34
N GLY A 72 -0.01 29.43 -18.23
CA GLY A 72 0.74 30.67 -17.96
C GLY A 72 2.17 30.68 -18.52
N THR A 73 2.54 29.69 -19.34
CA THR A 73 3.88 29.61 -19.95
C THR A 73 3.98 30.41 -21.26
N GLY A 74 5.20 30.54 -21.78
CA GLY A 74 5.48 31.17 -23.08
C GLY A 74 5.34 30.25 -24.30
N SER A 75 5.00 28.97 -24.11
CA SER A 75 4.86 27.97 -25.18
C SER A 75 3.51 27.25 -25.11
N PRO A 76 2.96 26.75 -26.23
CA PRO A 76 1.78 25.90 -26.19
C PRO A 76 2.03 24.64 -25.34
N ILE A 77 1.02 24.21 -24.59
CA ILE A 77 1.03 22.92 -23.89
C ILE A 77 0.03 21.98 -24.54
N VAL A 78 0.37 20.70 -24.63
CA VAL A 78 -0.51 19.66 -25.16
C VAL A 78 -0.87 18.71 -24.03
N VAL A 79 -2.16 18.60 -23.73
CA VAL A 79 -2.70 17.65 -22.76
C VAL A 79 -3.14 16.40 -23.53
N HIS A 80 -2.58 15.25 -23.15
CA HIS A 80 -2.88 13.94 -23.75
C HIS A 80 -3.83 13.09 -22.91
N ARG A 81 -3.81 13.28 -21.60
CA ARG A 81 -4.56 12.43 -20.69
C ARG A 81 -4.86 13.13 -19.39
N VAL A 82 -6.01 12.78 -18.82
CA VAL A 82 -6.37 13.13 -17.46
C VAL A 82 -6.60 11.84 -16.69
N ASP A 83 -5.84 11.66 -15.62
CA ASP A 83 -5.83 10.47 -14.78
C ASP A 83 -6.40 10.84 -13.40
N LEU A 84 -7.46 10.15 -12.97
CA LEU A 84 -8.01 10.22 -11.61
C LEU A 84 -7.70 8.90 -10.90
N ALA A 85 -6.83 8.94 -9.90
CA ALA A 85 -6.38 7.74 -9.20
C ALA A 85 -6.57 7.86 -7.69
N GLY A 86 -7.06 6.80 -7.06
CA GLY A 86 -7.21 6.67 -5.62
C GLY A 86 -6.14 5.78 -5.02
N HIS A 87 -5.47 6.27 -3.98
CA HIS A 87 -4.32 5.61 -3.35
C HIS A 87 -4.56 5.34 -1.87
N VAL A 88 -4.15 4.17 -1.40
CA VAL A 88 -4.02 3.86 0.04
C VAL A 88 -2.71 3.12 0.24
N LEU A 89 -1.87 3.59 1.17
CA LEU A 89 -0.55 3.00 1.46
C LEU A 89 0.36 2.89 0.22
N GLY A 90 0.26 3.84 -0.71
CA GLY A 90 1.04 3.81 -1.97
C GLY A 90 0.54 2.80 -3.00
N LEU A 91 -0.56 2.09 -2.73
CA LEU A 91 -1.21 1.19 -3.69
C LEU A 91 -2.39 1.90 -4.34
N THR A 92 -2.52 1.75 -5.66
CA THR A 92 -3.65 2.28 -6.43
C THR A 92 -4.84 1.32 -6.35
N PHE A 93 -5.97 1.80 -5.84
CA PHE A 93 -7.19 1.00 -5.69
C PHE A 93 -8.19 1.19 -6.83
N PHE A 94 -8.25 2.40 -7.37
CA PHE A 94 -8.99 2.70 -8.58
C PHE A 94 -8.18 3.69 -9.42
N SER A 95 -8.31 3.58 -10.73
CA SER A 95 -7.71 4.51 -11.67
C SER A 95 -8.64 4.67 -12.85
N TYR A 96 -8.92 5.91 -13.20
CA TYR A 96 -9.71 6.29 -14.35
C TYR A 96 -8.87 7.19 -15.22
N SER A 97 -8.68 6.76 -16.47
CA SER A 97 -7.83 7.46 -17.41
C SER A 97 -8.65 7.85 -18.63
N THR A 98 -8.65 9.13 -18.95
CA THR A 98 -9.37 9.66 -20.12
C THR A 98 -8.36 10.28 -21.06
N ALA A 99 -8.23 9.68 -22.25
CA ALA A 99 -7.42 10.23 -23.33
C ALA A 99 -8.12 11.48 -23.90
N VAL A 100 -7.36 12.56 -24.00
CA VAL A 100 -7.81 13.83 -24.55
C VAL A 100 -6.70 14.39 -25.42
N GLU A 101 -7.02 15.13 -26.46
CA GLU A 101 -6.01 15.81 -27.26
C GLU A 101 -6.37 17.29 -27.26
N LEU A 102 -5.75 18.03 -26.34
CA LEU A 102 -6.07 19.42 -26.11
C LEU A 102 -4.79 20.26 -26.13
N THR A 103 -4.67 21.09 -27.15
CA THR A 103 -3.55 22.03 -27.29
C THR A 103 -3.97 23.40 -26.79
N ILE A 104 -3.35 23.86 -25.71
CA ILE A 104 -3.65 25.14 -25.06
C ILE A 104 -2.53 26.13 -25.40
N PRO A 105 -2.83 27.20 -26.17
CA PRO A 105 -1.83 28.21 -26.51
C PRO A 105 -1.24 28.90 -25.28
N ALA A 106 -0.06 29.50 -25.45
CA ALA A 106 0.60 30.30 -24.42
C ALA A 106 -0.32 31.43 -23.91
N GLY A 107 -0.40 31.59 -22.59
CA GLY A 107 -1.23 32.61 -21.93
C GLY A 107 -2.75 32.39 -22.03
N LYS A 108 -3.22 31.22 -22.49
CA LYS A 108 -4.65 30.89 -22.63
C LYS A 108 -5.06 29.80 -21.66
N SER A 109 -6.37 29.68 -21.45
CA SER A 109 -6.99 28.57 -20.73
C SER A 109 -8.00 27.87 -21.62
N ASP A 110 -8.23 26.59 -21.33
CA ASP A 110 -9.29 25.81 -21.94
C ASP A 110 -9.92 24.88 -20.91
N THR A 111 -11.16 24.44 -21.18
CA THR A 111 -11.97 23.65 -20.25
C THR A 111 -12.41 22.35 -20.91
N LEU A 112 -11.96 21.25 -20.31
CA LEU A 112 -12.37 19.91 -20.66
C LEU A 112 -13.58 19.49 -19.81
N ARG A 113 -14.61 18.92 -20.45
CA ARG A 113 -15.81 18.42 -19.79
C ARG A 113 -16.14 17.02 -20.28
N TYR A 114 -16.23 16.07 -19.36
CA TYR A 114 -16.63 14.71 -19.68
C TYR A 114 -17.36 14.05 -18.51
N THR A 115 -17.95 12.91 -18.79
CA THR A 115 -18.64 12.10 -17.79
C THR A 115 -17.79 10.88 -17.49
N LEU A 116 -17.59 10.60 -16.21
CA LEU A 116 -16.86 9.45 -15.74
C LEU A 116 -17.84 8.37 -15.27
N ASP A 117 -17.72 7.16 -15.81
CA ASP A 117 -18.51 6.01 -15.38
C ASP A 117 -17.86 5.29 -14.18
N LEU A 118 -18.59 5.23 -13.06
CA LEU A 118 -18.14 4.61 -11.82
C LEU A 118 -18.71 3.20 -11.59
N THR A 119 -19.19 2.52 -12.63
CA THR A 119 -19.71 1.14 -12.53
C THR A 119 -18.70 0.16 -11.90
N GLY A 120 -17.42 0.25 -12.26
CA GLY A 120 -16.35 -0.60 -11.71
C GLY A 120 -15.98 -0.34 -10.24
N LEU A 121 -16.33 0.83 -9.70
CA LEU A 121 -15.85 1.28 -8.39
C LEU A 121 -16.35 0.42 -7.23
N ARG A 122 -17.54 -0.20 -7.39
CA ARG A 122 -18.21 -0.98 -6.33
C ARG A 122 -17.37 -2.13 -5.80
N GLY A 123 -16.67 -2.83 -6.69
CA GLY A 123 -15.84 -3.99 -6.36
C GLY A 123 -14.41 -3.63 -5.97
N GLN A 124 -13.98 -2.41 -6.24
CA GLN A 124 -12.57 -2.00 -6.08
C GLN A 124 -12.31 -1.41 -4.70
N ALA A 125 -13.11 -0.45 -4.26
CA ALA A 125 -12.78 0.33 -3.08
C ALA A 125 -14.02 0.76 -2.25
N THR A 126 -13.82 1.02 -0.96
CA THR A 126 -14.85 1.54 -0.06
C THR A 126 -14.22 2.36 1.06
N GLY A 127 -14.87 3.44 1.49
CA GLY A 127 -14.39 4.32 2.56
C GLY A 127 -13.80 5.64 2.05
N LEU A 128 -13.10 6.34 2.94
CA LEU A 128 -12.42 7.58 2.58
C LEU A 128 -11.03 7.30 2.01
N ILE A 129 -10.79 7.75 0.79
CA ILE A 129 -9.58 7.45 0.01
C ILE A 129 -8.95 8.77 -0.46
N GLY A 130 -7.65 8.91 -0.22
CA GLY A 130 -6.86 9.97 -0.83
C GLY A 130 -6.77 9.72 -2.33
N ALA A 131 -7.14 10.70 -3.12
CA ALA A 131 -7.08 10.61 -4.57
C ALA A 131 -6.33 11.80 -5.14
N GLU A 132 -5.92 11.68 -6.39
CA GLU A 132 -5.30 12.76 -7.12
C GLU A 132 -5.80 12.77 -8.55
N LEU A 133 -5.97 13.99 -9.07
CA LEU A 133 -6.23 14.23 -10.48
C LEU A 133 -4.95 14.73 -11.12
N THR A 134 -4.40 13.95 -12.04
CA THR A 134 -3.15 14.24 -12.73
C THR A 134 -3.44 14.53 -14.19
N VAL A 135 -2.94 15.65 -14.68
CA VAL A 135 -3.02 16.03 -16.09
C VAL A 135 -1.65 15.74 -16.73
N VAL A 136 -1.67 14.93 -17.78
CA VAL A 136 -0.48 14.35 -18.42
C VAL A 136 -0.35 14.88 -19.84
N GLY A 137 0.87 15.26 -20.23
CA GLY A 137 1.21 15.77 -21.55
C GLY A 137 1.68 14.70 -22.55
N THR A 138 2.20 15.16 -23.69
CA THR A 138 2.71 14.34 -24.83
C THR A 138 3.69 13.25 -24.41
N ASP A 139 4.63 13.59 -23.54
CA ASP A 139 5.75 12.69 -23.21
C ASP A 139 5.45 11.77 -22.02
N GLY A 140 4.18 11.69 -21.60
CA GLY A 140 3.81 11.08 -20.32
C GLY A 140 4.22 11.93 -19.10
N ALA A 141 4.74 13.13 -19.32
CA ALA A 141 5.12 14.05 -18.27
C ALA A 141 3.89 14.62 -17.56
N THR A 142 3.92 14.62 -16.23
CA THR A 142 2.90 15.26 -15.40
C THR A 142 3.00 16.78 -15.55
N ILE A 143 1.94 17.39 -16.07
CA ILE A 143 1.81 18.85 -16.21
C ILE A 143 1.43 19.45 -14.86
N ALA A 144 0.40 18.89 -14.22
CA ALA A 144 0.04 19.24 -12.86
C ALA A 144 -0.82 18.15 -12.20
N THR A 145 -0.80 18.17 -10.87
CA THR A 145 -1.51 17.21 -10.01
C THR A 145 -2.33 17.98 -8.98
N VAL A 146 -3.58 17.58 -8.81
CA VAL A 146 -4.50 18.15 -7.83
C VAL A 146 -4.86 17.07 -6.81
N PRO A 147 -4.34 17.13 -5.57
CA PRO A 147 -4.72 16.19 -4.53
C PRO A 147 -6.17 16.45 -4.08
N THR A 148 -6.89 15.39 -3.78
CA THR A 148 -8.28 15.45 -3.31
C THR A 148 -8.59 14.28 -2.36
N VAL A 149 -9.72 14.37 -1.67
CA VAL A 149 -10.21 13.31 -0.77
C VAL A 149 -11.58 12.86 -1.24
N THR A 150 -11.72 11.56 -1.45
CA THR A 150 -12.96 10.95 -1.97
C THR A 150 -13.64 10.06 -0.94
N ASP A 151 -14.97 10.14 -0.83
CA ASP A 151 -15.83 9.16 -0.11
C ASP A 151 -16.36 8.17 -1.14
N VAL A 152 -15.75 6.99 -1.20
CA VAL A 152 -16.17 5.91 -2.08
C VAL A 152 -17.18 5.03 -1.35
N ARG A 153 -18.39 4.91 -1.90
CA ARG A 153 -19.47 4.08 -1.33
C ARG A 153 -19.58 2.72 -2.00
N GLY A 154 -18.48 1.98 -2.02
CA GLY A 154 -18.41 0.62 -2.56
C GLY A 154 -19.02 -0.44 -1.65
N SER A 155 -18.62 -1.69 -1.92
CA SER A 155 -18.97 -2.85 -1.10
C SER A 155 -17.93 -3.10 -0.01
N VAL A 156 -18.38 -3.60 1.15
CA VAL A 156 -17.48 -4.15 2.19
C VAL A 156 -16.72 -5.38 1.68
N TRP A 157 -17.26 -6.06 0.67
CA TRP A 157 -16.62 -7.17 -0.05
C TRP A 157 -15.76 -6.72 -1.23
N SER A 158 -15.40 -5.43 -1.30
CA SER A 158 -14.44 -4.95 -2.29
C SER A 158 -13.03 -5.50 -2.02
N VAL A 159 -12.14 -5.41 -3.00
CA VAL A 159 -10.71 -5.77 -2.85
C VAL A 159 -10.11 -5.04 -1.64
N TYR A 160 -10.42 -3.75 -1.48
CA TYR A 160 -10.01 -2.97 -0.32
C TYR A 160 -10.54 -3.54 1.00
N GLY A 161 -11.85 -3.86 1.08
CA GLY A 161 -12.44 -4.44 2.28
C GLY A 161 -11.86 -5.81 2.65
N LEU A 162 -11.65 -6.68 1.65
CA LEU A 162 -11.03 -7.98 1.85
C LEU A 162 -9.58 -7.88 2.33
N PHE A 163 -8.82 -6.92 1.79
CA PHE A 163 -7.47 -6.63 2.27
C PHE A 163 -7.48 -6.25 3.76
N GLY A 164 -8.40 -5.40 4.19
CA GLY A 164 -8.56 -5.05 5.61
C GLY A 164 -8.92 -6.24 6.50
N VAL A 165 -9.80 -7.13 6.03
CA VAL A 165 -10.15 -8.37 6.75
C VAL A 165 -8.94 -9.28 6.87
N ALA A 166 -8.21 -9.52 5.78
CA ALA A 166 -7.00 -10.34 5.79
C ALA A 166 -5.95 -9.77 6.75
N LEU A 167 -5.70 -8.46 6.69
CA LEU A 167 -4.81 -7.75 7.61
C LEU A 167 -5.24 -7.91 9.08
N SER A 168 -6.54 -7.83 9.35
CA SER A 168 -7.11 -8.01 10.70
C SER A 168 -6.91 -9.43 11.21
N VAL A 169 -7.16 -10.44 10.37
CA VAL A 169 -6.95 -11.86 10.71
C VAL A 169 -5.48 -12.14 10.97
N LEU A 170 -4.57 -11.69 10.10
CA LEU A 170 -3.12 -11.86 10.29
C LEU A 170 -2.64 -11.18 11.57
N THR A 171 -3.15 -9.99 11.86
CA THR A 171 -2.84 -9.28 13.12
C THR A 171 -3.34 -10.07 14.33
N ALA A 172 -4.56 -10.61 14.29
CA ALA A 172 -5.10 -11.43 15.37
C ALA A 172 -4.27 -12.71 15.59
N LEU A 173 -3.84 -13.37 14.51
CA LEU A 173 -2.95 -14.53 14.58
C LEU A 173 -1.58 -14.17 15.16
N ALA A 174 -1.00 -13.03 14.77
CA ALA A 174 0.27 -12.55 15.34
C ALA A 174 0.15 -12.24 16.84
N ILE A 175 -0.98 -11.65 17.27
CA ILE A 175 -1.28 -11.40 18.69
C ILE A 175 -1.44 -12.73 19.43
N ALA A 176 -2.16 -13.70 18.86
CA ALA A 176 -2.37 -15.01 19.46
C ALA A 176 -1.05 -15.79 19.60
N ASP A 177 -0.19 -15.78 18.59
CA ASP A 177 1.13 -16.39 18.65
C ASP A 177 2.01 -15.75 19.74
N ALA A 178 2.03 -14.41 19.80
CA ALA A 178 2.74 -13.69 20.85
C ALA A 178 2.20 -14.05 22.25
N ALA A 179 0.88 -14.09 22.43
CA ALA A 179 0.24 -14.47 23.69
C ALA A 179 0.55 -15.92 24.08
N LEU A 180 0.49 -16.86 23.14
CA LEU A 180 0.85 -18.27 23.36
C LEU A 180 2.34 -18.44 23.69
N SER A 181 3.23 -17.67 23.06
CA SER A 181 4.65 -17.67 23.39
C SER A 181 4.91 -17.18 24.82
N ILE A 182 4.16 -16.17 25.27
CA ILE A 182 4.22 -15.66 26.65
C ILE A 182 3.69 -16.73 27.62
N ALA A 183 2.51 -17.29 27.35
CA ALA A 183 1.88 -18.29 28.20
C ALA A 183 2.73 -19.58 28.36
N ARG A 184 3.45 -19.97 27.30
CA ARG A 184 4.35 -21.13 27.32
C ARG A 184 5.73 -20.83 27.94
N HIS A 185 5.94 -19.65 28.52
CA HIS A 185 7.22 -19.21 29.09
C HIS A 185 8.40 -19.32 28.10
N ARG A 186 8.14 -19.25 26.78
CA ARG A 186 9.15 -19.40 25.73
C ARG A 186 9.80 -18.06 25.33
N LEU A 187 9.77 -17.07 26.21
CA LEU A 187 10.42 -15.79 25.96
C LEU A 187 11.93 -15.99 26.10
N GLY A 188 12.67 -15.73 25.02
CA GLY A 188 14.13 -15.82 25.06
C GLY A 188 14.69 -14.94 26.18
N ALA A 189 15.73 -15.39 26.87
CA ALA A 189 16.37 -14.62 27.94
C ALA A 189 16.83 -13.22 27.46
N ASN A 190 17.07 -13.06 26.16
CA ASN A 190 17.44 -11.80 25.56
C ASN A 190 16.24 -10.84 25.42
N ARG A 191 16.30 -9.71 26.14
CA ARG A 191 15.31 -8.61 26.08
C ARG A 191 15.08 -8.08 24.66
N TRP A 192 16.12 -8.05 23.84
CA TRP A 192 16.04 -7.60 22.44
C TRP A 192 15.15 -8.52 21.58
N GLN A 193 15.33 -9.84 21.71
CA GLN A 193 14.53 -10.82 20.97
C GLN A 193 13.06 -10.76 21.35
N ARG A 194 12.76 -10.48 22.63
CA ARG A 194 11.38 -10.32 23.12
C ARG A 194 10.72 -9.07 22.54
N GLY A 195 11.44 -7.95 22.51
CA GLY A 195 10.97 -6.74 21.84
C GLY A 195 10.67 -6.99 20.35
N LEU A 196 11.60 -7.62 19.64
CA LEU A 196 11.42 -7.94 18.21
C LEU A 196 10.19 -8.82 17.95
N ARG A 197 9.87 -9.77 18.83
CA ARG A 197 8.67 -10.61 18.69
C ARG A 197 7.36 -9.82 18.80
N LEU A 198 7.30 -8.79 19.64
CA LEU A 198 6.10 -7.95 19.78
C LEU A 198 6.01 -6.84 18.73
N LEU A 199 7.08 -6.59 17.98
CA LEU A 199 7.11 -5.57 16.93
C LEU A 199 6.09 -5.88 15.83
N ALA A 200 6.08 -7.13 15.32
CA ALA A 200 5.18 -7.55 14.25
C ALA A 200 3.68 -7.37 14.58
N PRO A 201 3.15 -7.85 15.72
CA PRO A 201 1.76 -7.57 16.09
C PRO A 201 1.52 -6.08 16.35
N GLY A 202 2.52 -5.33 16.84
CA GLY A 202 2.43 -3.87 17.01
C GLY A 202 2.20 -3.12 15.69
N VAL A 203 2.94 -3.48 14.62
CA VAL A 203 2.71 -2.95 13.27
C VAL A 203 1.29 -3.29 12.80
N GLY A 204 0.88 -4.55 12.96
CA GLY A 204 -0.45 -5.02 12.59
C GLY A 204 -1.57 -4.22 13.25
N ILE A 205 -1.47 -3.97 14.56
CA ILE A 205 -2.45 -3.18 15.31
C ILE A 205 -2.57 -1.76 14.75
N GLY A 206 -1.43 -1.09 14.50
CA GLY A 206 -1.43 0.27 13.96
C GLY A 206 -2.07 0.34 12.56
N LEU A 207 -1.79 -0.64 11.71
CA LEU A 207 -2.39 -0.72 10.37
C LEU A 207 -3.89 -1.04 10.42
N VAL A 208 -4.32 -2.00 11.24
CA VAL A 208 -5.75 -2.34 11.42
C VAL A 208 -6.51 -1.12 11.96
N PHE A 209 -5.92 -0.38 12.90
CA PHE A 209 -6.50 0.85 13.43
C PHE A 209 -6.68 1.91 12.33
N GLY A 210 -5.62 2.22 11.56
CA GLY A 210 -5.69 3.18 10.46
C GLY A 210 -6.74 2.80 9.40
N PHE A 211 -6.81 1.50 9.09
CA PHE A 211 -7.79 0.97 8.14
C PHE A 211 -9.21 1.11 8.66
N THR A 212 -9.45 0.73 9.91
CA THR A 212 -10.76 0.85 10.56
C THR A 212 -11.19 2.31 10.62
N ALA A 213 -10.28 3.23 10.94
CA ALA A 213 -10.55 4.67 10.94
C ALA A 213 -10.94 5.21 9.53
N SER A 214 -10.31 4.71 8.47
CA SER A 214 -10.66 5.06 7.08
C SER A 214 -12.03 4.53 6.67
N VAL A 215 -12.35 3.28 6.98
CA VAL A 215 -13.66 2.66 6.69
C VAL A 215 -14.78 3.35 7.47
N LEU A 216 -14.54 3.66 8.75
CA LEU A 216 -15.48 4.41 9.60
C LEU A 216 -15.59 5.88 9.22
N ARG A 217 -14.87 6.33 8.18
CA ARG A 217 -14.83 7.71 7.69
C ARG A 217 -14.40 8.72 8.75
N TRP A 218 -13.61 8.28 9.72
CA TRP A 218 -13.10 9.18 10.75
C TRP A 218 -11.91 9.97 10.22
N TRP A 219 -11.08 9.34 9.39
CA TRP A 219 -9.79 9.91 9.04
C TRP A 219 -9.27 9.35 7.71
N VAL A 220 -8.55 10.19 6.97
CA VAL A 220 -7.83 9.79 5.75
C VAL A 220 -6.35 9.93 6.05
N PRO A 221 -5.66 8.85 6.41
CA PRO A 221 -4.25 8.95 6.71
C PRO A 221 -3.48 9.06 5.39
N GLN A 222 -2.65 10.10 5.29
CA GLN A 222 -1.62 10.18 4.26
C GLN A 222 -0.58 9.06 4.48
N THR A 223 0.15 8.67 3.44
CA THR A 223 1.14 7.57 3.52
C THR A 223 2.12 7.76 4.68
N GLU A 224 2.62 8.97 4.89
CA GLU A 224 3.53 9.30 6.00
C GLU A 224 2.89 9.04 7.37
N LEU A 225 1.60 9.33 7.48
CA LEU A 225 0.82 9.21 8.71
C LEU A 225 0.49 7.76 9.03
N TRP A 226 0.27 6.94 7.99
CA TRP A 226 0.20 5.49 8.13
C TRP A 226 1.48 4.91 8.70
N LEU A 227 2.63 5.33 8.16
CA LEU A 227 3.95 4.89 8.63
C LEU A 227 4.19 5.36 10.06
N ALA A 228 3.79 6.59 10.41
CA ALA A 228 3.91 7.12 11.75
C ALA A 228 3.05 6.33 12.76
N VAL A 229 1.79 6.02 12.44
CA VAL A 229 0.90 5.25 13.31
C VAL A 229 1.37 3.80 13.43
N GLY A 230 1.65 3.13 12.32
CA GLY A 230 2.16 1.75 12.31
C GLY A 230 3.49 1.63 13.05
N GLY A 231 4.43 2.53 12.75
CA GLY A 231 5.74 2.61 13.42
C GLY A 231 5.63 2.96 14.90
N GLY A 232 4.73 3.87 15.27
CA GLY A 232 4.45 4.22 16.67
C GLY A 232 3.91 3.05 17.47
N CYS A 233 2.90 2.34 16.97
CA CYS A 233 2.37 1.14 17.60
C CYS A 233 3.43 0.02 17.69
N ALA A 234 4.24 -0.15 16.64
CA ALA A 234 5.35 -1.10 16.63
C ALA A 234 6.40 -0.78 17.69
N ALA A 235 6.80 0.50 17.81
CA ALA A 235 7.76 0.96 18.81
C ALA A 235 7.22 0.75 20.24
N MET A 236 5.95 1.07 20.48
CA MET A 236 5.30 0.81 21.77
C MET A 236 5.27 -0.68 22.12
N ALA A 237 4.85 -1.53 21.18
CA ALA A 237 4.81 -2.97 21.39
C ALA A 237 6.21 -3.57 21.61
N PHE A 238 7.21 -3.09 20.86
CA PHE A 238 8.61 -3.45 21.05
C PHE A 238 9.08 -3.08 22.47
N LEU A 239 8.79 -1.88 22.95
CA LEU A 239 9.19 -1.43 24.28
C LEU A 239 8.49 -2.21 25.40
N LEU A 240 7.20 -2.53 25.23
CA LEU A 240 6.49 -3.43 26.15
C LEU A 240 7.18 -4.81 26.21
N GLY A 241 7.62 -5.33 25.06
CA GLY A 241 8.37 -6.59 24.99
C GLY A 241 9.76 -6.50 25.62
N TYR A 242 10.47 -5.41 25.36
CA TYR A 242 11.80 -5.17 25.90
C TYR A 242 11.81 -5.00 27.42
N CYS A 243 10.83 -4.27 27.95
CA CYS A 243 10.67 -3.99 29.38
C CYS A 243 9.96 -5.12 30.14
N SER A 244 9.42 -6.13 29.46
CA SER A 244 8.71 -7.20 30.14
C SER A 244 9.66 -7.98 31.08
N PRO A 245 9.24 -8.41 32.28
CA PRO A 245 10.12 -9.05 33.27
C PRO A 245 10.76 -10.32 32.73
N THR A 246 12.06 -10.53 32.96
CA THR A 246 12.71 -11.82 32.70
C THR A 246 12.20 -12.83 33.73
N PRO A 247 11.75 -14.02 33.33
CA PRO A 247 11.55 -15.10 34.28
C PRO A 247 12.87 -15.29 35.02
N GLU A 248 12.86 -15.24 36.35
CA GLU A 248 14.02 -15.69 37.10
C GLU A 248 14.28 -17.14 36.67
N PRO A 249 15.53 -17.54 36.41
CA PRO A 249 15.84 -18.95 36.29
C PRO A 249 15.26 -19.56 37.55
N GLY A 250 14.24 -20.42 37.40
CA GLY A 250 13.69 -21.11 38.54
C GLY A 250 14.91 -21.65 39.27
N TYR A 251 14.99 -21.41 40.58
CA TYR A 251 15.74 -22.33 41.40
C TYR A 251 15.06 -23.67 41.11
N GLU A 252 15.60 -24.42 40.14
CA GLU A 252 15.43 -25.85 40.08
C GLU A 252 15.96 -26.26 41.43
N VAL A 253 15.05 -26.36 42.41
CA VAL A 253 15.33 -27.05 43.66
C VAL A 253 15.80 -28.39 43.14
N PRO A 254 17.09 -28.72 43.28
CA PRO A 254 17.62 -29.93 42.70
C PRO A 254 16.71 -31.04 43.20
N GLU A 255 16.13 -31.83 42.29
CA GLU A 255 15.24 -32.96 42.59
C GLU A 255 15.93 -34.01 43.51
N PHE A 256 17.20 -33.78 43.84
CA PHE A 256 18.01 -34.50 44.82
C PHE A 256 17.75 -34.10 46.28
N ALA A 257 16.92 -33.10 46.56
CA ALA A 257 16.56 -32.72 47.93
C ALA A 257 15.40 -33.54 48.54
N GLU A 258 14.78 -34.43 47.76
CA GLU A 258 13.86 -35.48 48.25
C GLU A 258 14.57 -36.84 48.41
N LEU A 259 15.90 -36.87 48.57
CA LEU A 259 16.63 -38.04 49.09
C LEU A 259 16.73 -37.94 50.62
N GLU A 260 15.58 -37.81 51.27
CA GLU A 260 15.43 -38.05 52.70
C GLU A 260 14.87 -39.47 52.87
N GLY A 261 15.75 -40.42 53.21
CA GLY A 261 15.33 -41.72 53.76
C GLY A 261 15.91 -42.97 53.08
N ASP A 262 17.23 -43.14 53.10
CA ASP A 262 17.87 -44.34 53.69
C ASP A 262 19.39 -44.15 53.65
N LEU A 263 19.91 -43.56 54.72
CA LEU A 263 21.32 -43.65 55.08
C LEU A 263 21.55 -45.07 55.63
N ASP A 264 21.86 -46.01 54.74
CA ASP A 264 22.54 -47.24 55.15
C ASP A 264 24.02 -46.93 55.38
N ASP A 265 24.37 -46.91 56.66
CA ASP A 265 25.61 -46.52 57.31
C ASP A 265 26.69 -47.61 57.21
N ASP A 266 27.02 -48.12 56.00
CA ASP A 266 27.88 -49.31 55.90
C ASP A 266 28.94 -49.36 54.77
N LEU A 267 29.28 -48.25 54.10
CA LEU A 267 30.33 -48.27 53.06
C LEU A 267 31.36 -47.13 53.17
N VAL A 268 32.03 -47.02 54.33
CA VAL A 268 33.34 -46.35 54.42
C VAL A 268 34.44 -47.38 54.12
N GLY A 269 34.68 -47.61 52.82
CA GLY A 269 35.92 -48.21 52.35
C GLY A 269 37.06 -47.17 52.35
N PRO A 270 38.32 -47.56 52.59
CA PRO A 270 39.45 -46.63 52.52
C PRO A 270 39.54 -46.00 51.12
N PRO A 271 39.91 -44.72 51.01
CA PRO A 271 39.98 -44.03 49.73
C PRO A 271 41.02 -44.69 48.84
N ASP A 272 40.59 -45.13 47.64
CA ASP A 272 41.50 -45.56 46.60
C ASP A 272 42.46 -44.41 46.21
N PRO A 273 43.74 -44.70 45.95
CA PRO A 273 44.69 -43.69 45.52
C PRO A 273 44.25 -43.09 44.18
N VAL A 274 43.94 -41.78 44.22
CA VAL A 274 43.62 -40.96 43.05
C VAL A 274 44.74 -41.07 42.03
N ALA A 275 44.47 -41.73 40.91
CA ALA A 275 45.36 -41.73 39.76
C ALA A 275 45.53 -40.29 39.25
N PRO A 276 46.75 -39.84 38.93
CA PRO A 276 46.98 -38.50 38.41
C PRO A 276 46.23 -38.31 37.10
N ASN A 277 45.30 -37.36 37.13
CA ASN A 277 44.50 -36.94 35.99
C ASN A 277 45.42 -36.59 34.80
N PRO A 278 45.35 -37.30 33.65
CA PRO A 278 46.14 -36.93 32.49
C PRO A 278 45.68 -35.55 32.03
N GLN A 279 46.57 -34.57 32.17
CA GLN A 279 46.38 -33.22 31.64
C GLN A 279 46.03 -33.34 30.15
N ILE A 280 44.77 -33.11 29.80
CA ILE A 280 44.37 -32.94 28.42
C ILE A 280 44.95 -31.59 27.98
N PRO A 281 45.93 -31.55 27.05
CA PRO A 281 46.46 -30.28 26.59
C PRO A 281 45.35 -29.49 25.91
N PHE A 282 45.12 -28.27 26.42
CA PHE A 282 44.12 -27.28 25.97
C PHE A 282 44.33 -26.78 24.51
N ALA A 283 45.23 -27.38 23.75
CA ALA A 283 45.70 -26.89 22.46
C ALA A 283 45.29 -27.79 21.29
N ALA A 284 44.01 -28.14 21.12
CA ALA A 284 43.53 -28.75 19.89
C ALA A 284 42.00 -28.74 19.76
N ARG A 285 41.35 -27.56 19.63
CA ARG A 285 40.00 -27.47 19.06
C ARG A 285 39.59 -26.04 18.71
N PHE A 286 40.34 -25.42 17.80
CA PHE A 286 39.71 -24.52 16.85
C PHE A 286 39.88 -25.18 15.48
N PRO A 287 38.80 -25.63 14.82
CA PRO A 287 38.89 -25.92 13.41
C PRO A 287 39.25 -24.60 12.73
N THR A 288 40.48 -24.50 12.25
CA THR A 288 40.86 -23.49 11.26
C THR A 288 39.87 -23.69 10.12
N ALA A 289 38.94 -22.74 9.96
CA ALA A 289 38.04 -22.74 8.83
C ALA A 289 38.92 -22.70 7.58
N SER A 290 39.03 -23.84 6.89
CA SER A 290 39.53 -23.83 5.52
C SER A 290 38.67 -22.81 4.77
N PRO A 291 39.28 -21.85 4.05
CA PRO A 291 38.51 -20.98 3.19
C PRO A 291 37.79 -21.90 2.21
N VAL A 292 36.46 -21.95 2.32
CA VAL A 292 35.64 -22.57 1.30
C VAL A 292 35.81 -21.68 0.08
N GLU A 293 36.68 -22.09 -0.83
CA GLU A 293 36.68 -21.63 -2.21
C GLU A 293 35.31 -22.02 -2.77
N VAL A 294 34.35 -21.09 -2.66
CA VAL A 294 33.15 -21.12 -3.46
C VAL A 294 33.60 -20.95 -4.90
N PRO A 295 33.40 -21.94 -5.79
CA PRO A 295 33.65 -21.74 -7.21
C PRO A 295 32.60 -20.73 -7.72
N PHE A 296 32.94 -19.44 -7.65
CA PHE A 296 32.23 -18.38 -8.35
C PHE A 296 32.60 -18.44 -9.84
N ALA A 297 32.26 -19.57 -10.45
CA ALA A 297 32.26 -19.78 -11.89
C ALA A 297 30.95 -20.47 -12.27
N ALA A 298 29.83 -20.01 -11.68
CA ALA A 298 28.55 -20.09 -12.36
C ALA A 298 28.64 -19.12 -13.53
N ARG A 299 29.04 -19.67 -14.67
CA ARG A 299 28.96 -19.10 -16.01
C ARG A 299 27.52 -18.65 -16.21
N PHE A 300 27.24 -17.37 -15.93
CA PHE A 300 26.02 -16.76 -16.44
C PHE A 300 26.10 -16.86 -17.97
N PRO A 301 25.11 -17.44 -18.65
CA PRO A 301 25.00 -17.24 -20.08
C PRO A 301 24.84 -15.73 -20.26
N SER A 302 25.82 -15.14 -20.92
CA SER A 302 25.73 -13.81 -21.48
C SER A 302 24.68 -13.87 -22.60
N ASP A 303 23.40 -13.88 -22.24
CA ASP A 303 22.36 -13.41 -23.15
C ASP A 303 22.54 -11.89 -23.23
N GLU A 304 23.47 -11.53 -24.11
CA GLU A 304 23.51 -10.24 -24.76
C GLU A 304 22.09 -9.96 -25.26
N PRO A 305 21.43 -8.88 -24.82
CA PRO A 305 20.17 -8.50 -25.43
C PRO A 305 20.49 -8.20 -26.89
N ASP A 306 19.97 -9.04 -27.79
CA ASP A 306 19.99 -8.81 -29.22
C ASP A 306 19.62 -7.35 -29.46
N THR A 307 20.64 -6.54 -29.73
CA THR A 307 20.43 -5.18 -30.16
C THR A 307 19.80 -5.32 -31.53
N VAL A 308 18.48 -5.13 -31.59
CA VAL A 308 17.74 -4.96 -32.83
C VAL A 308 18.37 -3.77 -33.55
N ARG A 309 19.38 -4.06 -34.37
CA ARG A 309 19.94 -3.14 -35.34
C ARG A 309 18.85 -2.91 -36.37
N PHE A 310 18.13 -1.80 -36.20
CA PHE A 310 17.39 -1.20 -37.29
C PHE A 310 18.42 -0.77 -38.35
N GLY A 311 18.60 -1.62 -39.36
CA GLY A 311 19.29 -1.23 -40.58
C GLY A 311 18.51 -0.11 -41.28
N PRO A 312 19.19 0.74 -42.07
CA PRO A 312 18.53 1.75 -42.87
C PRO A 312 17.52 1.09 -43.81
N ALA A 313 16.29 1.60 -43.80
CA ALA A 313 15.20 1.15 -44.64
C ALA A 313 15.64 1.11 -46.11
N ASP A 314 15.58 -0.07 -46.71
CA ASP A 314 15.75 -0.30 -48.14
C ASP A 314 14.51 0.23 -48.88
N PRO A 315 14.60 1.31 -49.68
CA PRO A 315 13.49 1.84 -50.44
C PRO A 315 13.43 1.10 -51.78
N GLY A 316 12.98 -0.17 -51.79
CA GLY A 316 13.28 -1.00 -52.96
C GLY A 316 12.53 -2.31 -53.17
N SER A 317 11.31 -2.49 -52.67
CA SER A 317 10.42 -3.53 -53.22
C SER A 317 8.96 -3.15 -52.91
N GLY A 318 8.07 -2.93 -53.87
CA GLY A 318 7.95 -3.58 -55.16
C GLY A 318 7.05 -4.81 -55.07
N GLN A 319 6.00 -4.78 -54.25
CA GLN A 319 5.00 -5.85 -54.19
C GLN A 319 3.62 -5.27 -54.50
N GLY A 320 3.10 -5.70 -55.66
CA GLY A 320 1.90 -5.19 -56.29
C GLY A 320 0.59 -5.57 -55.59
N PRO A 321 -0.54 -5.09 -56.15
CA PRO A 321 -1.83 -5.12 -55.49
C PRO A 321 -2.45 -6.52 -55.58
N HIS A 322 -2.61 -7.17 -54.42
CA HIS A 322 -3.55 -8.27 -54.31
C HIS A 322 -4.97 -7.68 -54.25
N HIS A 323 -5.65 -7.79 -55.39
CA HIS A 323 -7.10 -7.81 -55.53
C HIS A 323 -7.72 -8.69 -54.42
N LEU A 324 -8.42 -8.07 -53.47
CA LEU A 324 -9.53 -8.71 -52.76
C LEU A 324 -10.80 -7.92 -53.05
N SER A 325 -11.51 -8.41 -54.05
CA SER A 325 -12.92 -8.16 -54.26
C SER A 325 -13.65 -9.15 -53.36
N ASP A 326 -14.32 -8.67 -52.31
CA ASP A 326 -15.48 -9.32 -51.70
C ASP A 326 -16.15 -8.34 -50.71
N ALA A 327 -17.16 -7.66 -51.23
CA ALA A 327 -18.37 -7.27 -50.51
C ALA A 327 -19.48 -8.15 -51.12
N PRO A 328 -20.53 -8.60 -50.40
CA PRO A 328 -21.31 -7.73 -49.51
C PRO A 328 -21.98 -8.42 -48.30
N GLU A 329 -22.24 -7.68 -47.21
CA GLU A 329 -23.47 -7.93 -46.44
C GLU A 329 -23.97 -6.65 -45.78
N THR A 330 -24.99 -6.06 -46.41
CA THR A 330 -25.74 -4.93 -45.87
C THR A 330 -26.80 -5.47 -44.92
N VAL A 331 -26.55 -5.34 -43.62
CA VAL A 331 -27.55 -5.59 -42.57
C VAL A 331 -28.65 -4.53 -42.69
N ARG A 332 -29.83 -4.94 -43.18
CA ARG A 332 -31.05 -4.11 -43.20
C ARG A 332 -31.71 -4.13 -41.83
N PHE A 333 -31.83 -2.97 -41.19
CA PHE A 333 -32.70 -2.79 -40.03
C PHE A 333 -34.17 -2.68 -40.47
N PRO A 334 -35.11 -3.28 -39.74
CA PRO A 334 -36.53 -3.12 -40.00
C PRO A 334 -36.99 -1.68 -39.68
N VAL A 335 -37.57 -1.03 -40.69
CA VAL A 335 -38.27 0.25 -40.57
C VAL A 335 -39.57 0.03 -39.79
N PRO A 336 -39.86 0.82 -38.74
CA PRO A 336 -41.15 0.76 -38.06
C PRO A 336 -42.28 1.16 -39.02
N GLY A 337 -43.22 0.25 -39.23
CA GLY A 337 -44.38 0.47 -40.08
C GLY A 337 -45.22 1.66 -39.62
N LYS A 338 -45.52 2.55 -40.55
CA LYS A 338 -46.58 3.56 -40.43
C LYS A 338 -47.92 2.83 -40.30
N GLY A 339 -48.54 2.91 -39.13
CA GLY A 339 -49.93 2.54 -38.92
C GLY A 339 -50.86 3.46 -39.72
N VAL A 340 -51.82 2.81 -40.36
CA VAL A 340 -52.88 3.31 -41.25
C VAL A 340 -53.87 4.25 -40.51
N PRO A 341 -54.49 5.23 -41.17
CA PRO A 341 -55.56 6.04 -40.60
C PRO A 341 -56.87 5.23 -40.55
N GLY A 342 -57.48 5.17 -39.36
CA GLY A 342 -58.83 4.64 -39.18
C GLY A 342 -59.88 5.67 -39.64
N GLU A 343 -60.57 5.31 -40.72
CA GLU A 343 -61.76 5.96 -41.26
C GLU A 343 -63.00 5.11 -40.93
N GLY A 344 -64.13 5.75 -40.61
CA GLY A 344 -65.47 5.14 -40.49
C GLY A 344 -66.03 5.17 -39.06
N ALA A 345 -66.87 6.11 -38.64
CA ALA A 345 -68.27 6.37 -39.04
C ALA A 345 -69.29 5.31 -38.55
N GLY A 346 -70.22 5.76 -37.69
CA GLY A 346 -71.61 5.29 -37.69
C GLY A 346 -72.06 4.39 -36.54
N ARG A 347 -72.55 4.96 -35.44
CA ARG A 347 -73.97 5.03 -35.05
C ARG A 347 -74.13 5.63 -33.65
#